data_AF-A0A7K4H5A8-F1
#
_entry.id   AF-A0A7K4H5A8-F1
#
_cell.length_a   1.000
_cell.length_b   1.000
_cell.length_c   1.000
_cell.angle_alpha   90.00
_cell.angle_beta   90.00
_cell.angle_gamma   90.00
#
_symmetry.space_group_name_H-M   'P 1'
#
loop_
_entity.id
_entity.type
_entity.pdbx_description
1 polymer ?
#
loop_
_entity_poly.entity_id
_entity_poly.type
_entity_poly.pdbx_seq_one_letter_code
_entity_poly.pdbx_strand_id
1 'polypeptide(L)'
;MSRERPHNVRSSQTSFRDLQLKIEDFRQKRDELNKKTKDYINDLQEIEIEIANSLKFAKDQYKKKRDYWNNKVKQLKEKKIEYKTLLDNLIEDQKNLQRSGKDQNKNNQIFSMKQIERKIENLERRIETEKLDISEENTIIDKIRELAAMKQEYFSKKNNNEIFKIERKIEIVKINLNKIYEQLNKWSEKSQENHSKMLQEFQNV
;
A
#
# COMPACT_ATOMS: atom_id res chain seq x y z
N MET A 1 40.27 -2.72 108.05
CA MET A 1 38.79 -2.69 108.20
C MET A 1 38.21 -2.06 106.94
N SER A 2 37.89 -2.93 105.99
CA SER A 2 37.29 -2.61 104.69
C SER A 2 35.85 -2.12 104.84
N ARG A 3 35.40 -1.26 103.92
CA ARG A 3 34.02 -1.26 103.43
C ARG A 3 33.98 -0.66 102.03
N GLU A 4 33.88 -1.59 101.08
CA GLU A 4 33.62 -1.38 99.67
C GLU A 4 32.34 -0.55 99.48
N ARG A 5 32.37 0.38 98.52
CA ARG A 5 31.17 1.07 98.05
C ARG A 5 30.36 0.04 97.24
N PRO A 6 29.08 -0.20 97.54
CA PRO A 6 28.30 -1.15 96.76
C PRO A 6 28.05 -0.59 95.37
N HIS A 7 28.40 -1.41 94.39
CA HIS A 7 28.02 -1.28 92.99
C HIS A 7 26.48 -1.18 92.92
N ASN A 8 25.95 -0.02 92.60
CA ASN A 8 24.51 0.15 92.40
C ASN A 8 24.14 -0.33 90.99
N VAL A 9 23.93 -1.63 90.86
CA VAL A 9 23.32 -2.25 89.68
C VAL A 9 21.86 -1.82 89.67
N ARG A 10 21.55 -0.70 88.99
CA ARG A 10 20.17 -0.33 88.67
C ARG A 10 19.67 -1.21 87.51
N SER A 11 19.33 -2.45 87.82
CA SER A 11 18.48 -3.26 86.95
C SER A 11 17.02 -3.12 87.36
N SER A 12 16.26 -2.42 86.50
CA SER A 12 14.85 -2.68 86.14
C SER A 12 13.81 -2.85 87.27
N GLN A 13 13.06 -1.79 87.54
CA GLN A 13 11.68 -1.87 88.03
C GLN A 13 10.76 -1.11 87.07
N THR A 14 10.54 -1.64 85.87
CA THR A 14 9.32 -1.32 85.11
C THR A 14 8.16 -1.99 85.83
N SER A 15 7.17 -1.22 86.28
CA SER A 15 5.98 -1.77 86.91
C SER A 15 5.23 -2.67 85.91
N PHE A 16 4.63 -3.77 86.39
CA PHE A 16 3.77 -4.63 85.58
C PHE A 16 2.71 -3.83 84.81
N ARG A 17 2.21 -2.74 85.42
CA ARG A 17 1.26 -1.82 84.81
C ARG A 17 1.86 -1.02 83.64
N ASP A 18 3.11 -0.61 83.73
CA ASP A 18 3.83 0.09 82.64
C ASP A 18 4.10 -0.85 81.47
N LEU A 19 4.39 -2.13 81.76
CA LEU A 19 4.53 -3.15 80.74
C LEU A 19 3.18 -3.44 80.05
N GLN A 20 2.07 -3.48 80.80
CA GLN A 20 0.73 -3.61 80.22
C GLN A 20 0.38 -2.45 79.30
N LEU A 21 0.66 -1.20 79.70
CA LEU A 21 0.44 -0.03 78.84
C LEU A 21 1.29 -0.10 77.55
N LYS A 22 2.57 -0.45 77.66
CA LYS A 22 3.44 -0.63 76.48
C LYS A 22 2.96 -1.76 75.56
N ILE A 23 2.45 -2.86 76.11
CA ILE A 23 1.88 -3.96 75.31
C ILE A 23 0.66 -3.48 74.54
N GLU A 24 -0.20 -2.68 75.16
CA GLU A 24 -1.39 -2.14 74.51
C GLU A 24 -1.02 -1.12 73.42
N ASP A 25 -0.05 -0.24 73.67
CA ASP A 25 0.49 0.67 72.65
C ASP A 25 1.09 -0.10 71.46
N PHE A 26 1.82 -1.19 71.71
CA PHE A 26 2.37 -2.02 70.65
C PHE A 26 1.29 -2.78 69.87
N ARG A 27 0.20 -3.20 70.53
CA ARG A 27 -0.96 -3.79 69.86
C ARG A 27 -1.64 -2.79 68.93
N GLN A 28 -1.87 -1.56 69.41
CA GLN A 28 -2.44 -0.50 68.59
C GLN A 28 -1.56 -0.18 67.39
N LYS A 29 -0.24 -0.01 67.58
CA LYS A 29 0.70 0.21 66.48
C LYS A 29 0.71 -0.94 65.47
N ARG A 30 0.67 -2.19 65.95
CA ARG A 30 0.58 -3.36 65.07
C ARG A 30 -0.71 -3.33 64.25
N ASP A 31 -1.83 -3.01 64.87
CA ASP A 31 -3.13 -3.01 64.19
C ASP A 31 -3.23 -1.86 63.17
N GLU A 32 -2.68 -0.68 63.49
CA GLU A 32 -2.53 0.43 62.54
C GLU A 32 -1.64 0.07 61.34
N LEU A 33 -0.48 -0.56 61.58
CA LEU A 33 0.42 -1.01 60.52
C LEU A 33 -0.22 -2.09 59.66
N ASN A 34 -0.97 -3.02 60.26
CA ASN A 34 -1.74 -4.03 59.54
C ASN A 34 -2.82 -3.39 58.67
N LYS A 35 -3.51 -2.36 59.16
CA LYS A 35 -4.49 -1.61 58.38
C LYS A 35 -3.83 -0.94 57.17
N LYS A 36 -2.75 -0.19 57.38
CA LYS A 36 -1.98 0.43 56.28
C LYS A 36 -1.50 -0.61 55.27
N THR A 37 -1.03 -1.77 55.74
CA THR A 37 -0.59 -2.86 54.85
C THR A 37 -1.74 -3.37 53.99
N LYS A 38 -2.93 -3.55 54.55
CA LYS A 38 -4.13 -3.93 53.77
C LYS A 38 -4.51 -2.86 52.76
N ASP A 39 -4.49 -1.60 53.16
CA ASP A 39 -4.80 -0.47 52.27
C ASP A 39 -3.82 -0.46 51.09
N TYR A 40 -2.52 -0.56 51.33
CA TYR A 40 -1.51 -0.65 50.26
C TYR A 40 -1.69 -1.88 49.36
N ILE A 41 -2.06 -3.03 49.91
CA ILE A 41 -2.33 -4.24 49.10
C ILE A 41 -3.52 -4.00 48.17
N ASN A 42 -4.59 -3.37 48.68
CA ASN A 42 -5.76 -3.05 47.87
C ASN A 42 -5.41 -2.03 46.78
N ASP A 43 -4.71 -0.95 47.12
CA ASP A 43 -4.27 0.06 46.15
C ASP A 43 -3.43 -0.57 45.03
N LEU A 44 -2.49 -1.47 45.39
CA LEU A 44 -1.69 -2.19 44.40
C LEU A 44 -2.55 -3.09 43.50
N GLN A 45 -3.52 -3.80 44.07
CA GLN A 45 -4.43 -4.65 43.28
C GLN A 45 -5.31 -3.83 42.34
N GLU A 46 -5.79 -2.67 42.78
CA GLU A 46 -6.57 -1.75 41.95
C GLU A 46 -5.73 -1.26 40.77
N ILE A 47 -4.50 -0.81 41.02
CA ILE A 47 -3.56 -0.39 39.97
C ILE A 47 -3.25 -1.55 39.00
N GLU A 48 -3.02 -2.77 39.50
CA GLU A 48 -2.79 -3.94 38.64
C GLU A 48 -4.00 -4.24 37.73
N ILE A 49 -5.21 -4.11 38.25
CA ILE A 49 -6.45 -4.30 37.48
C ILE A 49 -6.59 -3.21 36.42
N GLU A 50 -6.32 -1.95 36.75
CA GLU A 50 -6.35 -0.83 35.81
C GLU A 50 -5.33 -1.03 34.67
N ILE A 51 -4.09 -1.37 35.01
CA ILE A 51 -3.03 -1.70 34.04
C ILE A 51 -3.51 -2.83 33.11
N ALA A 52 -4.01 -3.92 33.69
CA ALA A 52 -4.47 -5.08 32.91
C ALA A 52 -5.61 -4.72 31.95
N ASN A 53 -6.56 -3.90 32.40
CA ASN A 53 -7.69 -3.45 31.59
C ASN A 53 -7.25 -2.55 30.43
N SER A 54 -6.39 -1.58 30.69
CA SER A 54 -5.87 -0.67 29.67
C SER A 54 -5.02 -1.41 28.63
N LEU A 55 -4.16 -2.35 29.06
CA LEU A 55 -3.40 -3.22 28.15
C LEU A 55 -4.33 -4.08 27.28
N LYS A 56 -5.38 -4.65 27.87
CA LYS A 56 -6.38 -5.44 27.15
C LYS A 56 -7.12 -4.58 26.13
N PHE A 57 -7.55 -3.38 26.51
CA PHE A 57 -8.22 -2.44 25.62
C PHE A 57 -7.33 -2.04 24.44
N ALA A 58 -6.07 -1.67 24.69
CA ALA A 58 -5.11 -1.31 23.64
C ALA A 58 -4.90 -2.46 22.63
N LYS A 59 -4.79 -3.69 23.14
CA LYS A 59 -4.63 -4.90 22.32
C LYS A 59 -5.90 -5.22 21.52
N ASP A 60 -7.07 -5.16 22.13
CA ASP A 60 -8.31 -5.55 21.47
C ASP A 60 -8.81 -4.49 20.48
N GLN A 61 -8.66 -3.21 20.79
CA GLN A 61 -9.18 -2.14 19.95
C GLN A 61 -8.19 -1.69 18.89
N TYR A 62 -6.95 -1.38 19.27
CA TYR A 62 -6.03 -0.72 18.36
C TYR A 62 -5.10 -1.70 17.65
N LYS A 63 -4.54 -2.70 18.35
CA LYS A 63 -3.66 -3.68 17.71
C LYS A 63 -4.40 -4.49 16.64
N LYS A 64 -5.60 -5.00 16.93
CA LYS A 64 -6.42 -5.74 15.94
C LYS A 64 -6.74 -4.90 14.70
N LYS A 65 -7.15 -3.64 14.88
CA LYS A 65 -7.44 -2.71 13.76
C LYS A 65 -6.19 -2.40 12.94
N ARG A 66 -5.06 -2.13 13.60
CA ARG A 66 -3.76 -1.92 12.95
C ARG A 66 -3.37 -3.14 12.12
N ASP A 67 -3.46 -4.34 12.69
CA ASP A 67 -3.08 -5.57 11.99
C ASP A 67 -4.01 -5.86 10.80
N TYR A 68 -5.30 -5.57 10.92
CA TYR A 68 -6.25 -5.63 9.80
C TYR A 68 -5.85 -4.69 8.64
N TRP A 69 -5.57 -3.40 8.95
CA TRP A 69 -5.16 -2.44 7.93
C TRP A 69 -3.79 -2.79 7.33
N ASN A 70 -2.85 -3.28 8.12
CA ASN A 70 -1.56 -3.75 7.62
C ASN A 70 -1.71 -4.92 6.63
N ASN A 71 -2.58 -5.88 6.93
CA ASN A 71 -2.84 -6.98 6.00
C ASN A 71 -3.46 -6.47 4.69
N LYS A 72 -4.40 -5.52 4.77
CA LYS A 72 -4.98 -4.87 3.59
C LYS A 72 -3.94 -4.09 2.77
N VAL A 73 -3.02 -3.38 3.42
CA VAL A 73 -1.89 -2.70 2.76
C VAL A 73 -0.96 -3.70 2.08
N LYS A 74 -0.67 -4.84 2.73
CA LYS A 74 0.14 -5.92 2.14
C LYS A 74 -0.50 -6.44 0.83
N GLN A 75 -1.79 -6.76 0.86
CA GLN A 75 -2.53 -7.21 -0.33
C GLN A 75 -2.53 -6.16 -1.46
N LEU A 76 -2.64 -4.86 -1.13
CA LEU A 76 -2.54 -3.81 -2.15
C LEU A 76 -1.14 -3.68 -2.73
N LYS A 77 -0.08 -3.87 -1.92
CA LYS A 77 1.31 -3.86 -2.42
C LYS A 77 1.56 -5.00 -3.40
N GLU A 78 1.02 -6.19 -3.12
CA GLU A 78 1.09 -7.34 -4.04
C GLU A 78 0.38 -7.02 -5.36
N LYS A 79 -0.88 -6.56 -5.30
CA LYS A 79 -1.62 -6.11 -6.50
C LYS A 79 -0.91 -5.00 -7.27
N LYS A 80 -0.28 -4.05 -6.58
CA LYS A 80 0.50 -2.98 -7.22
C LYS A 80 1.64 -3.57 -8.06
N ILE A 81 2.34 -4.57 -7.55
CA ILE A 81 3.42 -5.25 -8.27
C ILE A 81 2.86 -5.98 -9.49
N GLU A 82 1.74 -6.69 -9.35
CA GLU A 82 1.04 -7.35 -10.47
C GLU A 82 0.64 -6.35 -11.56
N TYR A 83 0.01 -5.22 -11.21
CA TYR A 83 -0.37 -4.22 -12.21
C TYR A 83 0.84 -3.52 -12.85
N LYS A 84 1.94 -3.35 -12.10
CA LYS A 84 3.17 -2.78 -12.66
C LYS A 84 3.80 -3.73 -13.69
N THR A 85 3.92 -5.01 -13.35
CA THR A 85 4.43 -6.03 -14.28
C THR A 85 3.52 -6.16 -15.52
N LEU A 86 2.19 -6.13 -15.32
CA LEU A 86 1.24 -6.10 -16.43
C LEU A 86 1.41 -4.86 -17.32
N LEU A 87 1.63 -3.69 -16.74
CA LEU A 87 1.88 -2.46 -17.48
C LEU A 87 3.17 -2.55 -18.30
N ASP A 88 4.26 -3.03 -17.69
CA ASP A 88 5.55 -3.19 -18.34
C ASP A 88 5.44 -4.15 -19.54
N ASN A 89 4.75 -5.28 -19.36
CA ASN A 89 4.47 -6.24 -20.45
C ASN A 89 3.63 -5.60 -21.57
N LEU A 90 2.57 -4.85 -21.24
CA LEU A 90 1.74 -4.19 -22.26
C LEU A 90 2.52 -3.12 -23.05
N ILE A 91 3.44 -2.40 -22.39
CA ILE A 91 4.31 -1.42 -23.05
C ILE A 91 5.30 -2.14 -23.97
N GLU A 92 5.84 -3.29 -23.56
CA GLU A 92 6.71 -4.11 -24.38
C GLU A 92 5.97 -4.67 -25.61
N ASP A 93 4.75 -5.19 -25.43
CA ASP A 93 3.88 -5.63 -26.52
C ASP A 93 3.58 -4.50 -27.51
N GLN A 94 3.28 -3.29 -27.02
CA GLN A 94 3.07 -2.11 -27.86
C GLN A 94 4.32 -1.78 -28.67
N LYS A 95 5.51 -1.82 -28.05
CA LYS A 95 6.79 -1.59 -28.75
C LYS A 95 7.06 -2.66 -29.80
N ASN A 96 6.77 -3.93 -29.49
CA ASN A 96 6.97 -5.04 -30.41
C ASN A 96 6.05 -4.95 -31.63
N LEU A 97 4.77 -4.59 -31.45
CA LEU A 97 3.82 -4.34 -32.54
C LEU A 97 4.22 -3.13 -33.39
N GLN A 98 4.75 -2.08 -32.79
CA GLN A 98 5.27 -0.93 -33.54
C GLN A 98 6.53 -1.27 -34.33
N ARG A 99 7.40 -2.17 -33.82
CA ARG A 99 8.60 -2.65 -34.53
C ARG A 99 8.25 -3.59 -35.66
N SER A 100 7.38 -4.58 -35.43
CA SER A 100 6.94 -5.52 -36.47
C SER A 100 6.20 -4.81 -37.61
N GLY A 101 5.39 -3.78 -37.30
CA GLY A 101 4.79 -2.92 -38.31
C GLY A 101 5.80 -2.10 -39.13
N LYS A 102 6.96 -1.74 -38.57
CA LYS A 102 8.04 -1.05 -39.29
C LYS A 102 8.88 -1.99 -40.15
N ASP A 103 9.14 -3.21 -39.68
CA ASP A 103 9.95 -4.19 -40.41
C ASP A 103 9.17 -4.82 -41.58
N GLN A 104 7.86 -5.05 -41.42
CA GLN A 104 6.95 -5.41 -42.52
C GLN A 104 6.90 -4.34 -43.62
N ASN A 105 6.98 -3.06 -43.25
CA ASN A 105 6.99 -1.96 -44.21
C ASN A 105 8.32 -1.80 -44.95
N LYS A 106 9.46 -2.22 -44.37
CA LYS A 106 10.75 -2.14 -45.05
C LYS A 106 10.93 -3.20 -46.14
N ASN A 107 10.36 -4.39 -45.98
CA ASN A 107 10.56 -5.49 -46.92
C ASN A 107 9.60 -5.51 -48.12
N ASN A 108 8.48 -4.77 -48.08
CA ASN A 108 7.45 -4.78 -49.15
C ASN A 108 7.08 -3.41 -49.75
N GLN A 109 7.70 -2.29 -49.34
CA GLN A 109 7.41 -0.98 -49.94
C GLN A 109 8.57 -0.44 -50.77
N ILE A 110 8.45 -0.64 -52.09
CA ILE A 110 9.21 0.12 -53.08
C ILE A 110 8.61 1.54 -53.25
N PHE A 111 7.35 1.75 -52.84
CA PHE A 111 6.65 3.03 -52.99
C PHE A 111 6.03 3.54 -51.68
N SER A 112 6.31 4.80 -51.36
CA SER A 112 5.63 5.58 -50.32
C SER A 112 4.15 5.78 -50.68
N MET A 113 3.28 5.87 -49.67
CA MET A 113 1.84 6.18 -49.85
C MET A 113 1.60 7.40 -50.75
N LYS A 114 2.40 8.46 -50.57
CA LYS A 114 2.35 9.66 -51.41
C LYS A 114 2.73 9.41 -52.87
N GLN A 115 3.58 8.42 -53.13
CA GLN A 115 3.97 8.03 -54.48
C GLN A 115 2.88 7.19 -55.17
N ILE A 116 2.14 6.36 -54.41
CA ILE A 116 0.97 5.63 -54.92
C ILE A 116 -0.14 6.61 -55.30
N GLU A 117 -0.44 7.59 -54.44
CA GLU A 117 -1.46 8.61 -54.72
C GLU A 117 -1.12 9.46 -55.93
N ARG A 118 0.13 9.96 -56.04
CA ARG A 118 0.58 10.70 -57.22
C ARG A 118 0.54 9.88 -58.50
N LYS A 119 0.78 8.56 -58.42
CA LYS A 119 0.69 7.66 -59.57
C LYS A 119 -0.76 7.44 -60.00
N ILE A 120 -1.69 7.27 -59.06
CA ILE A 120 -3.12 7.19 -59.35
C ILE A 120 -3.58 8.49 -60.01
N GLU A 121 -3.28 9.64 -59.41
CA GLU A 121 -3.67 10.96 -59.93
C GLU A 121 -3.09 11.24 -61.33
N ASN A 122 -1.83 10.84 -61.58
CA ASN A 122 -1.23 10.97 -62.90
C ASN A 122 -1.88 10.04 -63.95
N LEU A 123 -2.29 8.83 -63.56
CA LEU A 123 -2.95 7.89 -64.47
C LEU A 123 -4.40 8.32 -64.77
N GLU A 124 -5.12 8.83 -63.77
CA GLU A 124 -6.45 9.43 -63.92
C GLU A 124 -6.40 10.64 -64.84
N ARG A 125 -5.45 11.55 -64.62
CA ARG A 125 -5.23 12.71 -65.49
C ARG A 125 -4.91 12.31 -66.93
N ARG A 126 -4.22 11.18 -67.12
CA ARG A 126 -3.88 10.66 -68.46
C ARG A 126 -5.12 10.16 -69.20
N ILE A 127 -6.03 9.49 -68.50
CA ILE A 127 -7.35 9.11 -69.05
C ILE A 127 -8.16 10.35 -69.44
N GLU A 128 -8.15 11.40 -68.61
CA GLU A 128 -8.94 12.61 -68.85
C GLU A 128 -8.41 13.50 -69.99
N THR A 129 -7.10 13.49 -70.25
CA THR A 129 -6.46 14.45 -71.17
C THR A 129 -5.97 13.85 -72.50
N GLU A 130 -5.72 12.54 -72.58
CA GLU A 130 -5.25 11.87 -73.80
C GLU A 130 -6.40 11.13 -74.51
N LYS A 131 -6.41 11.17 -75.86
CA LYS A 131 -7.31 10.31 -76.66
C LYS A 131 -6.69 8.92 -76.79
N LEU A 132 -6.94 8.07 -75.80
CA LEU A 132 -6.47 6.69 -75.74
C LEU A 132 -7.42 5.74 -76.48
N ASP A 133 -6.89 4.62 -76.95
CA ASP A 133 -7.72 3.52 -77.47
C ASP A 133 -8.37 2.74 -76.31
N ILE A 134 -9.52 2.11 -76.55
CA ILE A 134 -10.31 1.39 -75.54
C ILE A 134 -9.47 0.31 -74.84
N SER A 135 -8.51 -0.31 -75.55
CA SER A 135 -7.59 -1.28 -74.97
C SER A 135 -6.62 -0.62 -73.98
N GLU A 136 -6.04 0.53 -74.34
CA GLU A 136 -5.07 1.24 -73.50
C GLU A 136 -5.75 1.83 -72.26
N GLU A 137 -6.94 2.38 -72.42
CA GLU A 137 -7.76 2.90 -71.31
C GLU A 137 -8.06 1.80 -70.29
N ASN A 138 -8.46 0.61 -70.73
CA ASN A 138 -8.68 -0.53 -69.84
C ASN A 138 -7.41 -0.96 -69.08
N THR A 139 -6.23 -0.95 -69.73
CA THR A 139 -4.98 -1.28 -69.03
C THR A 139 -4.58 -0.25 -67.97
N ILE A 140 -4.93 1.02 -68.18
CA ILE A 140 -4.68 2.09 -67.20
C ILE A 140 -5.67 1.97 -66.04
N ILE A 141 -6.93 1.67 -66.32
CA ILE A 141 -7.97 1.40 -65.31
C ILE A 141 -7.58 0.21 -64.42
N ASP A 142 -7.06 -0.88 -65.00
CA ASP A 142 -6.62 -2.04 -64.23
C ASP A 142 -5.43 -1.70 -63.32
N LYS A 143 -4.47 -0.89 -63.78
CA LYS A 143 -3.36 -0.40 -62.95
C LYS A 143 -3.83 0.52 -61.83
N ILE A 144 -4.83 1.38 -62.07
CA ILE A 144 -5.44 2.21 -61.03
C ILE A 144 -6.12 1.33 -59.99
N ARG A 145 -6.85 0.27 -60.40
CA ARG A 145 -7.48 -0.69 -59.48
C ARG A 145 -6.46 -1.42 -58.63
N GLU A 146 -5.36 -1.88 -59.20
CA GLU A 146 -4.28 -2.53 -58.43
C GLU A 146 -3.65 -1.57 -57.41
N LEU A 147 -3.33 -0.34 -57.81
CA LEU A 147 -2.77 0.67 -56.91
C LEU A 147 -3.75 1.09 -55.81
N ALA A 148 -5.05 1.15 -56.12
CA ALA A 148 -6.11 1.42 -55.16
C ALA A 148 -6.31 0.26 -54.17
N ALA A 149 -6.25 -0.99 -54.64
CA ALA A 149 -6.28 -2.18 -53.79
C ALA A 149 -5.09 -2.22 -52.83
N MET A 150 -3.88 -1.92 -53.33
CA MET A 150 -2.69 -1.77 -52.49
C MET A 150 -2.86 -0.65 -51.46
N LYS A 151 -3.43 0.50 -51.84
CA LYS A 151 -3.73 1.62 -50.93
C LYS A 151 -4.69 1.21 -49.82
N GLN A 152 -5.73 0.46 -50.15
CA GLN A 152 -6.75 0.01 -49.20
C GLN A 152 -6.20 -1.04 -48.22
N GLU A 153 -5.43 -2.01 -48.71
CA GLU A 153 -4.75 -3.00 -47.88
C GLU A 153 -3.77 -2.33 -46.89
N TYR A 154 -3.11 -1.25 -47.34
CA TYR A 154 -2.21 -0.44 -46.51
C TYR A 154 -2.95 0.29 -45.38
N PHE A 155 -4.13 0.86 -45.68
CA PHE A 155 -4.98 1.49 -44.67
C PHE A 155 -5.52 0.48 -43.66
N SER A 156 -5.94 -0.71 -44.10
CA SER A 156 -6.44 -1.77 -43.22
C SER A 156 -5.36 -2.31 -42.28
N LYS A 157 -4.11 -2.45 -42.75
CA LYS A 157 -2.96 -2.83 -41.90
C LYS A 157 -2.55 -1.74 -40.92
N LYS A 158 -2.70 -0.46 -41.28
CA LYS A 158 -2.34 0.68 -40.42
C LYS A 158 -3.42 1.01 -39.38
N ASN A 159 -4.69 0.77 -39.69
CA ASN A 159 -5.81 0.83 -38.76
C ASN A 159 -5.87 -0.39 -37.81
N ASN A 160 -4.77 -1.13 -37.66
CA ASN A 160 -4.71 -2.33 -36.85
C ASN A 160 -5.20 -2.06 -35.43
N ASN A 161 -6.39 -2.58 -35.18
CA ASN A 161 -7.21 -2.44 -33.98
C ASN A 161 -6.45 -2.87 -32.70
N GLU A 162 -5.38 -3.64 -32.84
CA GLU A 162 -4.57 -4.18 -31.74
C GLU A 162 -3.75 -3.13 -30.99
N ILE A 163 -3.14 -2.16 -31.70
CA ILE A 163 -2.37 -1.09 -31.04
C ILE A 163 -3.30 -0.25 -30.17
N PHE A 164 -4.45 0.15 -30.73
CA PHE A 164 -5.45 0.92 -29.99
C PHE A 164 -6.04 0.13 -28.80
N LYS A 165 -6.28 -1.18 -28.97
CA LYS A 165 -6.70 -2.06 -27.87
C LYS A 165 -5.66 -2.12 -26.75
N ILE A 166 -4.37 -2.18 -27.09
CA ILE A 166 -3.28 -2.20 -26.10
C ILE A 166 -3.15 -0.84 -25.41
N GLU A 167 -3.24 0.26 -26.14
CA GLU A 167 -3.24 1.62 -25.57
C GLU A 167 -4.37 1.80 -24.56
N ARG A 168 -5.58 1.35 -24.91
CA ARG A 168 -6.72 1.37 -23.99
C ARG A 168 -6.49 0.49 -22.76
N LYS A 169 -5.89 -0.70 -22.91
CA LYS A 169 -5.53 -1.56 -21.77
C LYS A 169 -4.49 -0.87 -20.87
N ILE A 170 -3.47 -0.23 -21.46
CA ILE A 170 -2.45 0.54 -20.73
C ILE A 170 -3.11 1.65 -19.90
N GLU A 171 -4.04 2.40 -20.50
CA GLU A 171 -4.75 3.47 -19.81
C GLU A 171 -5.59 2.96 -18.63
N ILE A 172 -6.33 1.88 -18.83
CA ILE A 172 -7.09 1.22 -17.75
C ILE A 172 -6.16 0.78 -16.61
N VAL A 173 -5.03 0.15 -16.94
CA VAL A 173 -4.05 -0.30 -15.95
C VAL A 173 -3.44 0.88 -15.19
N LYS A 174 -3.15 2.01 -15.86
CA LYS A 174 -2.67 3.25 -15.20
C LYS A 174 -3.71 3.82 -14.24
N ILE A 175 -4.98 3.87 -14.63
CA ILE A 175 -6.07 4.33 -13.76
C ILE A 175 -6.18 3.42 -12.53
N ASN A 176 -6.11 2.10 -12.71
CA ASN A 176 -6.17 1.14 -11.61
C ASN A 176 -4.96 1.26 -10.68
N LEU A 177 -3.76 1.49 -11.22
CA LEU A 177 -2.56 1.76 -10.42
C LEU A 177 -2.74 3.02 -9.56
N ASN A 178 -3.25 4.12 -10.13
CA ASN A 178 -3.53 5.34 -9.37
C ASN A 178 -4.52 5.11 -8.24
N LYS A 179 -5.61 4.37 -8.49
CA LYS A 179 -6.56 3.97 -7.44
C LYS A 179 -5.89 3.15 -6.33
N ILE A 180 -4.98 2.24 -6.69
CA ILE A 180 -4.22 1.47 -5.71
C ILE A 180 -3.31 2.38 -4.88
N TYR A 181 -2.65 3.37 -5.48
CA TYR A 181 -1.83 4.35 -4.73
C TYR A 181 -2.67 5.15 -3.73
N GLU A 182 -3.83 5.66 -4.16
CA GLU A 182 -4.76 6.38 -3.27
C GLU A 182 -5.24 5.51 -2.10
N GLN A 183 -5.65 4.27 -2.39
CA GLN A 183 -6.09 3.33 -1.36
C GLN A 183 -4.96 2.95 -0.40
N LEU A 184 -3.74 2.78 -0.92
CA LEU A 184 -2.57 2.43 -0.13
C LEU A 184 -2.21 3.55 0.84
N ASN A 185 -2.21 4.80 0.39
CA ASN A 185 -2.01 5.96 1.28
C ASN A 185 -3.09 5.99 2.38
N LYS A 186 -4.36 5.93 1.98
CA LYS A 186 -5.50 5.95 2.92
C LYS A 186 -5.43 4.84 3.97
N TRP A 187 -5.09 3.62 3.58
CA TRP A 187 -5.03 2.49 4.52
C TRP A 187 -3.76 2.49 5.34
N SER A 188 -2.64 2.97 4.78
CA SER A 188 -1.39 3.18 5.51
C SER A 188 -1.57 4.21 6.61
N GLU A 189 -2.19 5.35 6.31
CA GLU A 189 -2.51 6.40 7.30
C GLU A 189 -3.40 5.85 8.42
N LYS A 190 -4.48 5.13 8.07
CA LYS A 190 -5.34 4.47 9.07
C LYS A 190 -4.60 3.48 9.94
N SER A 191 -3.66 2.71 9.38
CA SER A 191 -2.84 1.79 10.17
C SER A 191 -1.95 2.55 11.15
N GLN A 192 -1.28 3.61 10.69
CA GLN A 192 -0.43 4.46 11.51
C GLN A 192 -1.21 5.16 12.61
N GLU A 193 -2.40 5.69 12.33
CA GLU A 193 -3.26 6.32 13.33
C GLU A 193 -3.62 5.35 14.46
N ASN A 194 -4.00 4.10 14.12
CA ASN A 194 -4.27 3.07 15.13
C ASN A 194 -3.00 2.68 15.89
N HIS A 195 -1.84 2.67 15.24
CA HIS A 195 -0.57 2.43 15.91
C HIS A 195 -0.24 3.54 16.93
N SER A 196 -0.41 4.81 16.56
CA SER A 196 -0.20 5.95 17.45
C SER A 196 -1.15 5.94 18.64
N LYS A 197 -2.45 5.67 18.42
CA LYS A 197 -3.44 5.53 19.50
C LYS A 197 -3.07 4.39 20.46
N MET A 198 -2.64 3.25 19.93
CA MET A 198 -2.15 2.14 20.74
C MET A 198 -0.94 2.54 21.62
N LEU A 199 0.00 3.31 21.07
CA LEU A 199 1.17 3.78 21.83
C LEU A 199 0.78 4.78 22.92
N GLN A 200 -0.17 5.67 22.66
CA GLN A 200 -0.70 6.60 23.67
C GLN A 200 -1.33 5.85 24.84
N GLU A 201 -2.15 4.82 24.57
CA GLU A 201 -2.72 3.99 25.64
C GLU A 201 -1.63 3.28 26.45
N PHE A 202 -0.53 2.85 25.82
CA PHE A 202 0.59 2.23 26.56
C PHE A 202 1.45 3.22 27.35
N GLN A 203 1.41 4.52 27.04
CA GLN A 203 2.11 5.57 27.78
C GLN A 203 1.29 6.12 28.94
N ASN A 204 -0.03 5.96 28.89
CA ASN A 204 -0.97 6.41 29.92
C ASN A 204 -1.23 5.34 31.00
N VAL A 205 -0.63 4.16 30.85
CA VAL A 205 -0.62 3.04 31.81
C VAL A 205 0.69 3.08 32.60
#